data_AF-A0A380W565-F1
#
_entry.id   AF-A0A380W565-F1
#
_cell.length_a   1.000
_cell.length_b   1.000
_cell.length_c   1.000
_cell.angle_alpha   90.00
_cell.angle_beta   90.00
_cell.angle_gamma   90.00
#
_symmetry.space_group_name_H-M   'P 1'
#
loop_
_entity.id
_entity.type
_entity.pdbx_description
1 polymer ?
#
loop_
_entity_poly.entity_id
_entity_poly.type
_entity_poly.pdbx_seq_one_letter_code
_entity_poly.pdbx_strand_id
1 'polypeptide(L)'
;MSNYNILILGASYGSLLASKILFGGHSVKLVCLPAEADLINSEGFRVRMPVRGRKDQVEIDSRKLPGKVSAAGAGDVDPKDYDLIGLAMQEPQYGSPGVRELLDAVAKSGVPCMSIMNMPPLPYMQRIPGLNATTLKPAFTAPEVWQNFDAGKLTLCSPDPQAVRPPEEKINVLQVTLPTNFKVARFDDERSNDILKQLEKDIDSVRFDTPKGKIELPVKLRFHESIFVPLAKWAMLMAGNYRCITDDGMRTAQEAVYSDLEESRSVYNFVVDVCVKLGAAPGDMVPFEKYAAAAESLSRPASAARAINNGAPNIERADKLVQLVAKDKGMIHPVLDAIVARVDRRLEANRKAKAAA
;
A
#
# COMPACT_ATOMS: atom_id res chain seq x y z
N MET A 1 18.65 9.17 -20.34
CA MET A 1 17.77 8.47 -19.38
C MET A 1 16.37 8.63 -19.90
N SER A 2 15.55 7.59 -19.90
CA SER A 2 14.14 7.71 -20.29
C SER A 2 13.38 8.38 -19.14
N ASN A 3 12.74 9.50 -19.42
CA ASN A 3 11.91 10.19 -18.43
C ASN A 3 10.47 9.69 -18.58
N TYR A 4 9.98 8.94 -17.59
CA TYR A 4 8.59 8.49 -17.57
C TYR A 4 7.66 9.56 -17.02
N ASN A 5 6.42 9.57 -17.52
CA ASN A 5 5.29 10.30 -16.96
C ASN A 5 4.41 9.33 -16.18
N ILE A 6 4.25 9.58 -14.87
CA ILE A 6 3.59 8.64 -13.96
C ILE A 6 2.38 9.31 -13.30
N LEU A 7 1.22 8.70 -13.43
CA LEU A 7 0.01 9.12 -12.71
C LEU A 7 -0.05 8.36 -11.39
N ILE A 8 -0.35 9.01 -10.26
CA ILE A 8 -0.57 8.32 -8.99
C ILE A 8 -1.90 8.76 -8.39
N LEU A 9 -2.80 7.80 -8.19
CA LEU A 9 -4.07 8.01 -7.53
C LEU A 9 -3.86 8.02 -6.01
N GLY A 10 -3.97 9.20 -5.39
CA GLY A 10 -3.75 9.43 -3.97
C GLY A 10 -2.45 10.17 -3.67
N ALA A 11 -2.55 11.42 -3.20
CA ALA A 11 -1.40 12.28 -2.90
C ALA A 11 -0.83 12.12 -1.48
N SER A 12 -1.47 11.38 -0.58
CA SER A 12 -0.96 11.15 0.78
C SER A 12 0.26 10.24 0.77
N TYR A 13 0.05 8.92 0.86
CA TYR A 13 1.12 7.95 0.84
C TYR A 13 1.82 7.89 -0.53
N GLY A 14 1.09 8.21 -1.60
CA GLY A 14 1.65 8.35 -2.95
C GLY A 14 2.76 9.40 -3.06
N SER A 15 2.77 10.44 -2.22
CA SER A 15 3.88 11.41 -2.18
C SER A 15 5.22 10.77 -1.77
N LEU A 16 5.22 9.69 -0.98
CA LEU A 16 6.44 8.96 -0.66
C LEU A 16 7.04 8.31 -1.91
N LEU A 17 6.24 7.56 -2.66
CA LEU A 17 6.67 6.95 -3.91
C LEU A 17 7.06 8.02 -4.94
N ALA A 18 6.23 9.06 -5.09
CA ALA A 18 6.50 10.19 -5.97
C ALA A 18 7.84 10.83 -5.65
N SER A 19 8.17 11.05 -4.37
CA SER A 19 9.46 11.65 -3.98
C SER A 19 10.65 10.87 -4.54
N LYS A 20 10.57 9.53 -4.58
CA LYS A 20 11.64 8.67 -5.10
C LYS A 20 11.71 8.71 -6.60
N ILE A 21 10.57 8.63 -7.27
CA ILE A 21 10.44 8.74 -8.72
C ILE A 21 10.99 10.08 -9.23
N LEU A 22 10.65 11.18 -8.56
CA LEU A 22 11.12 12.53 -8.93
C LEU A 22 12.64 12.68 -8.80
N PHE A 23 13.30 11.97 -7.87
CA PHE A 23 14.77 11.96 -7.81
C PHE A 23 15.40 11.32 -9.04
N GLY A 24 14.73 10.35 -9.68
CA GLY A 24 15.15 9.74 -10.94
C GLY A 24 15.00 10.67 -12.16
N GLY A 25 14.45 11.88 -11.99
CA GLY A 25 14.21 12.84 -13.08
C GLY A 25 12.89 12.64 -13.83
N HIS A 26 12.03 11.73 -13.35
CA HIS A 26 10.73 11.45 -13.95
C HIS A 26 9.66 12.49 -13.56
N SER A 27 8.54 12.50 -14.27
CA SER A 27 7.40 13.37 -13.97
C SER A 27 6.30 12.59 -13.25
N VAL A 28 5.68 13.20 -12.25
CA VAL A 28 4.56 12.62 -11.51
C VAL A 28 3.37 13.57 -11.51
N LYS A 29 2.18 13.06 -11.86
CA LYS A 29 0.91 13.73 -11.55
C LYS A 29 0.19 12.99 -10.42
N LEU A 30 -0.11 13.71 -9.34
CA LEU A 30 -0.87 13.18 -8.20
C LEU A 30 -2.37 13.49 -8.37
N VAL A 31 -3.23 12.49 -8.28
CA VAL A 31 -4.68 12.68 -8.20
C VAL A 31 -5.08 12.81 -6.73
N CYS A 32 -5.73 13.92 -6.40
CA CYS A 32 -6.15 14.21 -5.03
C CYS A 32 -7.36 15.16 -4.99
N LEU A 33 -7.77 15.53 -3.78
CA LEU A 33 -8.84 16.51 -3.58
C LEU A 33 -8.38 17.91 -4.03
N PRO A 34 -9.29 18.80 -4.47
CA PRO A 34 -8.95 20.10 -5.04
C PRO A 34 -8.01 20.95 -4.17
N ALA A 35 -8.31 21.10 -2.87
CA ALA A 35 -7.47 21.86 -1.96
C ALA A 35 -6.06 21.28 -1.80
N GLU A 36 -5.91 19.94 -1.89
CA GLU A 36 -4.60 19.30 -1.91
C GLU A 36 -3.87 19.52 -3.24
N ALA A 37 -4.60 19.52 -4.35
CA ALA A 37 -4.03 19.78 -5.67
C ALA A 37 -3.49 21.20 -5.78
N ASP A 38 -4.27 22.21 -5.36
CA ASP A 38 -3.86 23.61 -5.35
C ASP A 38 -2.61 23.82 -4.49
N LEU A 39 -2.56 23.19 -3.32
CA LEU A 39 -1.43 23.27 -2.42
C LEU A 39 -0.17 22.61 -3.00
N ILE A 40 -0.30 21.42 -3.61
CA ILE A 40 0.84 20.74 -4.25
C ILE A 40 1.33 21.52 -5.46
N ASN A 41 0.44 22.07 -6.28
CA ASN A 41 0.81 22.84 -7.46
C ASN A 41 1.52 24.17 -7.10
N SER A 42 1.16 24.79 -5.97
CA SER A 42 1.76 26.04 -5.49
C SER A 42 3.04 25.84 -4.66
N GLU A 43 3.04 24.85 -3.75
CA GLU A 43 4.10 24.69 -2.74
C GLU A 43 4.92 23.38 -2.86
N GLY A 44 4.53 22.49 -3.77
CA GLY A 44 5.03 21.11 -3.83
C GLY A 44 4.54 20.28 -2.64
N PHE A 45 5.17 19.14 -2.40
CA PHE A 45 4.98 18.34 -1.19
C PHE A 45 6.31 18.18 -0.42
N ARG A 46 6.22 17.80 0.86
CA ARG A 46 7.37 17.50 1.72
C ARG A 46 7.31 16.06 2.21
N VAL A 47 8.43 15.36 2.10
CA VAL A 47 8.61 14.04 2.73
C VAL A 47 9.77 14.11 3.70
N ARG A 48 9.48 13.90 4.98
CA ARG A 48 10.48 13.81 6.05
C ARG A 48 10.78 12.36 6.34
N MET A 49 12.05 11.96 6.44
CA MET A 49 12.42 10.59 6.76
C MET A 49 13.67 10.48 7.63
N PRO A 50 13.72 9.52 8.56
CA PRO A 50 14.93 9.20 9.29
C PRO A 50 15.97 8.59 8.33
N VAL A 51 17.24 8.90 8.58
CA VAL A 51 18.37 8.32 7.84
C VAL A 51 19.34 7.71 8.85
N ARG A 52 19.83 6.49 8.54
CA ARG A 52 20.75 5.77 9.42
C ARG A 52 21.98 6.62 9.74
N GLY A 53 22.36 6.67 11.02
CA GLY A 53 23.52 7.45 11.47
C GLY A 53 23.27 8.95 11.61
N ARG A 54 22.02 9.43 11.46
CA ARG A 54 21.65 10.83 11.68
C ARG A 54 20.62 10.94 12.79
N LYS A 55 20.80 11.95 13.65
CA LYS A 55 19.83 12.30 14.71
C LYS A 55 18.60 12.98 14.10
N ASP A 56 18.84 13.91 13.19
CA ASP A 56 17.77 14.68 12.54
C ASP A 56 17.30 14.00 11.26
N GLN A 57 16.01 14.16 10.99
CA GLN A 57 15.39 13.68 9.76
C GLN A 57 15.82 14.53 8.58
N VAL A 58 15.79 13.92 7.40
CA VAL A 58 15.97 14.61 6.13
C VAL A 58 14.60 15.00 5.59
N GLU A 59 14.44 16.26 5.23
CA GLU A 59 13.27 16.75 4.50
C GLU A 59 13.57 16.83 3.00
N ILE A 60 12.66 16.26 2.21
CA ILE A 60 12.69 16.29 0.76
C ILE A 60 11.62 17.29 0.29
N ASP A 61 12.05 18.35 -0.39
CA ASP A 61 11.18 19.33 -1.06
C ASP A 61 11.05 18.93 -2.53
N SER A 62 9.84 18.55 -2.95
CA SER A 62 9.57 18.07 -4.31
C SER A 62 9.94 19.08 -5.41
N ARG A 63 9.98 20.38 -5.12
CA ARG A 63 10.34 21.44 -6.08
C ARG A 63 11.83 21.54 -6.34
N LYS A 64 12.64 20.95 -5.45
CA LYS A 64 14.11 20.91 -5.54
C LYS A 64 14.62 19.62 -6.19
N LEU A 65 13.71 18.75 -6.63
CA LEU A 65 14.04 17.48 -7.27
C LEU A 65 14.23 17.68 -8.78
N PRO A 66 15.02 16.82 -9.45
CA PRO A 66 15.24 16.93 -10.89
C PRO A 66 13.98 16.64 -11.73
N GLY A 67 13.09 15.78 -11.20
CA GLY A 67 11.78 15.49 -11.79
C GLY A 67 10.73 16.59 -11.55
N LYS A 68 9.57 16.45 -12.17
CA LYS A 68 8.46 17.42 -12.06
C LYS A 68 7.25 16.82 -11.39
N VAL A 69 6.65 17.55 -10.45
CA VAL A 69 5.36 17.17 -9.84
C VAL A 69 4.28 18.18 -10.19
N SER A 70 3.07 17.67 -10.44
CA SER A 70 1.84 18.44 -10.43
C SER A 70 0.73 17.61 -9.82
N ALA A 71 -0.41 18.21 -9.53
CA ALA A 71 -1.59 17.53 -8.99
C ALA A 71 -2.88 17.97 -9.69
N ALA A 72 -3.88 17.11 -9.71
CA ALA A 72 -5.16 17.36 -10.36
C ALA A 72 -6.30 16.55 -9.73
N GLY A 73 -7.55 16.91 -10.07
CA GLY A 73 -8.72 16.13 -9.72
C GLY A 73 -8.85 14.87 -10.59
N ALA A 74 -9.72 13.95 -10.17
CA ALA A 74 -9.93 12.68 -10.88
C ALA A 74 -10.50 12.86 -12.30
N GLY A 75 -11.21 13.96 -12.56
CA GLY A 75 -11.78 14.28 -13.88
C GLY A 75 -10.84 15.04 -14.83
N ASP A 76 -9.64 15.42 -14.38
CA ASP A 76 -8.75 16.34 -15.09
C ASP A 76 -7.52 15.64 -15.70
N VAL A 77 -7.58 14.31 -15.84
CA VAL A 77 -6.48 13.49 -16.33
C VAL A 77 -6.96 12.45 -17.33
N ASP A 78 -6.21 12.24 -18.41
CA ASP A 78 -6.37 11.08 -19.30
C ASP A 78 -5.29 10.04 -18.96
N PRO A 79 -5.65 8.84 -18.47
CA PRO A 79 -4.69 7.79 -18.17
C PRO A 79 -3.75 7.42 -19.34
N LYS A 80 -4.12 7.67 -20.60
CA LYS A 80 -3.29 7.37 -21.78
C LYS A 80 -2.06 8.27 -21.92
N ASP A 81 -2.03 9.41 -21.22
CA ASP A 81 -0.90 10.35 -21.25
C ASP A 81 0.31 9.88 -20.41
N TYR A 82 0.20 8.70 -19.77
CA TYR A 82 1.17 8.21 -18.79
C TYR A 82 1.75 6.85 -19.18
N ASP A 83 2.98 6.61 -18.74
CA ASP A 83 3.71 5.37 -18.97
C ASP A 83 3.41 4.31 -17.89
N LEU A 84 3.08 4.76 -16.68
CA LEU A 84 2.76 3.92 -15.52
C LEU A 84 1.74 4.63 -14.62
N ILE A 85 0.83 3.86 -14.02
CA ILE A 85 -0.18 4.36 -13.08
C ILE A 85 0.02 3.71 -11.71
N GLY A 86 0.10 4.53 -10.65
CA GLY A 86 0.20 4.10 -9.26
C GLY A 86 -1.15 4.15 -8.53
N LEU A 87 -1.53 3.08 -7.84
CA LEU A 87 -2.72 3.04 -6.97
C LEU A 87 -2.29 3.21 -5.51
N ALA A 88 -2.51 4.40 -4.93
CA ALA A 88 -2.00 4.82 -3.62
C ALA A 88 -3.10 5.31 -2.64
N MET A 89 -4.35 5.02 -2.93
CA MET A 89 -5.50 5.18 -2.01
C MET A 89 -5.88 3.84 -1.37
N GLN A 90 -6.65 3.86 -0.28
CA GLN A 90 -7.24 2.65 0.31
C GLN A 90 -8.30 2.06 -0.61
N GLU A 91 -8.44 0.73 -0.62
CA GLU A 91 -9.41 0.02 -1.48
C GLU A 91 -10.82 0.64 -1.50
N PRO A 92 -11.46 0.98 -0.37
CA PRO A 92 -12.83 1.52 -0.39
C PRO A 92 -12.97 2.84 -1.16
N GLN A 93 -11.89 3.61 -1.29
CA GLN A 93 -11.92 4.92 -1.94
C GLN A 93 -12.12 4.79 -3.45
N TYR A 94 -11.72 3.67 -4.06
CA TYR A 94 -11.88 3.45 -5.49
C TYR A 94 -13.34 3.29 -5.93
N GLY A 95 -14.26 3.01 -5.01
CA GLY A 95 -15.71 3.02 -5.25
C GLY A 95 -16.35 4.41 -5.21
N SER A 96 -15.60 5.47 -4.87
CA SER A 96 -16.15 6.81 -4.68
C SER A 96 -16.45 7.49 -6.03
N PRO A 97 -17.47 8.38 -6.10
CA PRO A 97 -17.75 9.15 -7.32
C PRO A 97 -16.53 9.93 -7.81
N GLY A 98 -16.36 10.01 -9.12
CA GLY A 98 -15.19 10.57 -9.80
C GLY A 98 -14.01 9.60 -9.84
N VAL A 99 -13.70 8.93 -8.73
CA VAL A 99 -12.59 7.98 -8.64
C VAL A 99 -12.90 6.67 -9.38
N ARG A 100 -14.12 6.14 -9.25
CA ARG A 100 -14.53 4.91 -9.95
C ARG A 100 -14.53 5.09 -11.47
N GLU A 101 -14.93 6.27 -11.96
CA GLU A 101 -14.90 6.60 -13.39
C GLU A 101 -13.46 6.73 -13.90
N LEU A 102 -12.58 7.38 -13.13
CA LEU A 102 -11.15 7.41 -13.44
C LEU A 102 -10.55 6.00 -13.44
N LEU A 103 -10.87 5.17 -12.44
CA LEU A 103 -10.34 3.82 -12.34
C LEU A 103 -10.79 2.95 -13.53
N ASP A 104 -12.02 3.11 -14.01
CA ASP A 104 -12.49 2.48 -15.24
C ASP A 104 -11.72 2.96 -16.48
N ALA A 105 -11.44 4.26 -16.58
CA ALA A 105 -10.60 4.82 -17.65
C ALA A 105 -9.15 4.29 -17.59
N VAL A 106 -8.59 4.11 -16.39
CA VAL A 106 -7.29 3.47 -16.15
C VAL A 106 -7.29 2.04 -16.67
N ALA A 107 -8.33 1.26 -16.34
CA ALA A 107 -8.44 -0.12 -16.82
C ALA A 107 -8.49 -0.19 -18.35
N LYS A 108 -9.29 0.69 -18.97
CA LYS A 108 -9.49 0.74 -20.43
C LYS A 108 -8.31 1.32 -21.20
N SER A 109 -7.40 2.07 -20.55
CA SER A 109 -6.24 2.65 -21.24
C SER A 109 -5.18 1.59 -21.57
N GLY A 110 -5.14 0.48 -20.83
CA GLY A 110 -4.13 -0.57 -20.98
C GLY A 110 -2.73 -0.18 -20.49
N VAL A 111 -2.59 1.00 -19.86
CA VAL A 111 -1.34 1.46 -19.23
C VAL A 111 -1.05 0.59 -18.01
N PRO A 112 0.20 0.11 -17.82
CA PRO A 112 0.53 -0.74 -16.68
C PRO A 112 0.27 -0.03 -15.34
N CYS A 113 -0.23 -0.79 -14.37
CA CYS A 113 -0.74 -0.27 -13.11
C CYS A 113 -0.06 -0.95 -11.92
N MET A 114 0.60 -0.18 -11.07
CA MET A 114 1.25 -0.65 -9.84
C MET A 114 0.47 -0.20 -8.61
N SER A 115 -0.05 -1.15 -7.84
CA SER A 115 -0.69 -0.86 -6.56
C SER A 115 0.31 -0.82 -5.42
N ILE A 116 0.25 0.22 -4.58
CA ILE A 116 0.94 0.30 -3.28
C ILE A 116 -0.05 0.21 -2.12
N MET A 117 -1.15 -0.52 -2.29
CA MET A 117 -2.16 -0.79 -1.25
C MET A 117 -1.70 -1.92 -0.32
N ASN A 118 -2.27 -2.02 0.89
CA ASN A 118 -2.02 -3.21 1.72
C ASN A 118 -2.80 -4.43 1.23
N MET A 119 -4.02 -4.19 0.74
CA MET A 119 -4.86 -5.24 0.17
C MET A 119 -4.61 -5.32 -1.34
N PRO A 120 -4.26 -6.49 -1.89
CA PRO A 120 -4.14 -6.65 -3.34
C PRO A 120 -5.45 -6.30 -4.05
N PRO A 121 -5.42 -5.55 -5.16
CA PRO A 121 -6.58 -5.39 -6.03
C PRO A 121 -7.07 -6.75 -6.56
N LEU A 122 -8.36 -6.87 -6.81
CA LEU A 122 -8.96 -8.11 -7.31
C LEU A 122 -8.29 -8.63 -8.61
N PRO A 123 -7.89 -7.78 -9.59
CA PRO A 123 -7.20 -8.25 -10.80
C PRO A 123 -5.83 -8.84 -10.51
N TYR A 124 -5.14 -8.40 -9.45
CA TYR A 124 -3.89 -9.03 -9.02
C TYR A 124 -4.12 -10.47 -8.57
N MET A 125 -5.19 -10.68 -7.80
CA MET A 125 -5.55 -12.02 -7.30
C MET A 125 -5.93 -12.98 -8.43
N GLN A 126 -6.47 -12.48 -9.54
CA GLN A 126 -6.77 -13.27 -10.73
C GLN A 126 -5.52 -13.85 -11.41
N ARG A 127 -4.33 -13.28 -11.16
CA ARG A 127 -3.06 -13.79 -11.71
C ARG A 127 -2.58 -15.08 -11.04
N ILE A 128 -3.14 -15.44 -9.88
CA ILE A 128 -2.69 -16.61 -9.12
C ILE A 128 -3.32 -17.88 -9.71
N PRO A 129 -2.52 -18.84 -10.23
CA PRO A 129 -3.05 -20.06 -10.83
C PRO A 129 -3.90 -20.87 -9.85
N GLY A 130 -5.08 -21.30 -10.31
CA GLY A 130 -5.98 -22.14 -9.53
C GLY A 130 -6.66 -21.45 -8.34
N LEU A 131 -6.62 -20.12 -8.24
CA LEU A 131 -7.40 -19.35 -7.27
C LEU A 131 -8.70 -18.85 -7.92
N ASN A 132 -9.85 -19.14 -7.30
CA ASN A 132 -11.12 -18.59 -7.77
C ASN A 132 -11.32 -17.16 -7.26
N ALA A 133 -10.90 -16.16 -8.02
CA ALA A 133 -11.03 -14.76 -7.64
C ALA A 133 -12.48 -14.30 -7.38
N THR A 134 -13.50 -14.98 -7.95
CA THR A 134 -14.90 -14.61 -7.74
C THR A 134 -15.34 -14.80 -6.28
N THR A 135 -14.81 -15.80 -5.59
CA THR A 135 -15.13 -16.05 -4.18
C THR A 135 -14.53 -14.99 -3.25
N LEU A 136 -13.61 -14.16 -3.75
CA LEU A 136 -12.92 -13.13 -2.99
C LEU A 136 -13.68 -11.79 -2.95
N LYS A 137 -14.67 -11.60 -3.83
CA LYS A 137 -15.48 -10.39 -3.93
C LYS A 137 -16.04 -9.88 -2.58
N PRO A 138 -16.45 -10.73 -1.61
CA PRO A 138 -16.91 -10.27 -0.30
C PRO A 138 -15.86 -9.52 0.54
N ALA A 139 -14.58 -9.55 0.17
CA ALA A 139 -13.53 -8.76 0.80
C ALA A 139 -13.36 -7.36 0.20
N PHE A 140 -14.05 -7.03 -0.89
CA PHE A 140 -13.94 -5.75 -1.58
C PHE A 140 -15.17 -4.88 -1.30
N THR A 141 -14.97 -3.58 -1.15
CA THR A 141 -16.07 -2.65 -0.89
C THR A 141 -16.94 -2.47 -2.12
N ALA A 142 -16.31 -2.39 -3.30
CA ALA A 142 -16.95 -2.22 -4.59
C ALA A 142 -16.25 -3.11 -5.62
N PRO A 143 -16.45 -4.45 -5.59
CA PRO A 143 -15.70 -5.38 -6.45
C PRO A 143 -15.85 -5.10 -7.95
N GLU A 144 -16.95 -4.49 -8.38
CA GLU A 144 -17.26 -4.14 -9.77
C GLU A 144 -16.30 -3.11 -10.38
N VAL A 145 -15.66 -2.24 -9.59
CA VAL A 145 -14.72 -1.23 -10.13
C VAL A 145 -13.47 -1.85 -10.74
N TRP A 146 -13.22 -3.12 -10.43
CA TRP A 146 -12.05 -3.86 -10.89
C TRP A 146 -12.31 -4.68 -12.16
N GLN A 147 -13.55 -4.76 -12.64
CA GLN A 147 -13.95 -5.75 -13.64
C GLN A 147 -13.33 -5.58 -15.03
N ASN A 148 -12.93 -4.36 -15.39
CA ASN A 148 -12.41 -4.03 -16.71
C ASN A 148 -10.87 -4.12 -16.79
N PHE A 149 -10.20 -4.39 -15.68
CA PHE A 149 -8.74 -4.53 -15.69
C PHE A 149 -8.32 -5.82 -16.38
N ASP A 150 -7.31 -5.69 -17.25
CA ASP A 150 -6.45 -6.82 -17.59
C ASP A 150 -5.56 -7.15 -16.39
N ALA A 151 -5.72 -8.37 -15.85
CA ALA A 151 -4.94 -8.86 -14.73
C ALA A 151 -3.42 -8.77 -14.99
N GLY A 152 -2.96 -9.03 -16.21
CA GLY A 152 -1.54 -9.00 -16.55
C GLY A 152 -0.92 -7.60 -16.57
N LYS A 153 -1.78 -6.57 -16.64
CA LYS A 153 -1.41 -5.14 -16.58
C LYS A 153 -1.42 -4.57 -15.17
N LEU A 154 -1.84 -5.33 -14.16
CA LEU A 154 -1.84 -4.88 -12.78
C LEU A 154 -0.83 -5.67 -11.94
N THR A 155 0.08 -4.95 -11.29
CA THR A 155 1.02 -5.50 -10.32
C THR A 155 0.78 -4.94 -8.92
N LEU A 156 1.30 -5.65 -7.93
CA LEU A 156 1.29 -5.25 -6.54
C LEU A 156 2.70 -4.93 -6.09
N CYS A 157 2.79 -3.88 -5.30
CA CYS A 157 3.95 -3.49 -4.57
C CYS A 157 3.59 -3.49 -3.09
N SER A 158 4.25 -4.32 -2.28
CA SER A 158 4.11 -4.25 -0.82
C SER A 158 4.76 -2.97 -0.32
N PRO A 159 3.99 -2.02 0.25
CA PRO A 159 4.54 -0.81 0.83
C PRO A 159 4.97 -1.11 2.27
N ASP A 160 6.24 -1.41 2.49
CA ASP A 160 6.71 -1.60 3.87
C ASP A 160 6.88 -0.26 4.66
N PRO A 161 7.12 0.93 4.04
CA PRO A 161 7.36 2.13 4.82
C PRO A 161 6.17 2.53 5.68
N GLN A 162 6.44 2.95 6.91
CA GLN A 162 5.41 3.58 7.75
C GLN A 162 5.52 5.08 7.65
N ALA A 163 4.39 5.72 7.35
CA ALA A 163 4.30 7.17 7.26
C ALA A 163 2.98 7.68 7.83
N VAL A 164 3.00 8.93 8.29
CA VAL A 164 1.81 9.65 8.76
C VAL A 164 1.84 11.08 8.25
N ARG A 165 0.66 11.70 8.12
CA ARG A 165 0.57 13.16 8.06
C ARG A 165 0.62 13.70 9.50
N PRO A 166 1.58 14.55 9.86
CA PRO A 166 1.59 15.18 11.17
C PRO A 166 0.34 16.07 11.34
N PRO A 167 -0.36 16.03 12.49
CA PRO A 167 -1.60 16.81 12.69
C PRO A 167 -1.42 18.34 12.55
N GLU A 168 -0.27 18.86 12.98
CA GLU A 168 0.03 20.31 13.01
C GLU A 168 0.65 20.83 11.71
N GLU A 169 0.80 19.97 10.70
CA GLU A 169 1.42 20.32 9.43
C GLU A 169 0.38 20.43 8.31
N LYS A 170 0.75 21.11 7.22
CA LYS A 170 -0.07 21.17 6.02
C LYS A 170 -0.25 19.76 5.41
N ILE A 171 -1.36 19.55 4.70
CA ILE A 171 -1.74 18.24 4.14
C ILE A 171 -0.75 17.68 3.09
N ASN A 172 0.12 18.52 2.54
CA ASN A 172 1.21 18.16 1.63
C ASN A 172 2.51 17.73 2.35
N VAL A 173 2.49 17.58 3.68
CA VAL A 173 3.63 17.10 4.48
C VAL A 173 3.40 15.65 4.92
N LEU A 174 4.36 14.78 4.59
CA LEU A 174 4.38 13.38 4.97
C LEU A 174 5.61 13.06 5.82
N GLN A 175 5.39 12.37 6.93
CA GLN A 175 6.42 11.98 7.88
C GLN A 175 6.60 10.46 7.87
N VAL A 176 7.73 9.98 7.36
CA VAL A 176 8.14 8.59 7.45
C VAL A 176 8.67 8.32 8.86
N THR A 177 8.15 7.28 9.50
CA THR A 177 8.57 6.81 10.83
C THR A 177 9.39 5.53 10.75
N LEU A 178 9.17 4.70 9.73
CA LEU A 178 9.96 3.50 9.45
C LEU A 178 10.35 3.46 7.96
N PRO A 179 11.64 3.64 7.61
CA PRO A 179 12.07 3.82 6.24
C PRO A 179 12.51 2.49 5.59
N THR A 180 11.56 1.60 5.34
CA THR A 180 11.75 0.31 4.65
C THR A 180 11.53 0.45 3.14
N ASN A 181 11.60 -0.64 2.36
CA ASN A 181 11.53 -0.58 0.90
C ASN A 181 10.15 -0.95 0.36
N PHE A 182 9.82 -0.42 -0.81
CA PHE A 182 8.77 -0.90 -1.68
C PHE A 182 9.24 -2.18 -2.38
N LYS A 183 8.46 -3.25 -2.34
CA LYS A 183 8.77 -4.51 -3.05
C LYS A 183 7.70 -4.78 -4.10
N VAL A 184 8.05 -4.59 -5.37
CA VAL A 184 7.11 -4.70 -6.50
C VAL A 184 7.30 -6.02 -7.24
N ALA A 185 6.20 -6.70 -7.51
CA ALA A 185 6.19 -7.89 -8.36
C ALA A 185 6.22 -7.52 -9.84
N ARG A 186 6.66 -8.46 -10.68
CA ARG A 186 6.58 -8.33 -12.14
C ARG A 186 5.14 -8.18 -12.66
N PHE A 187 5.01 -7.49 -13.78
CA PHE A 187 3.91 -7.63 -14.74
C PHE A 187 4.08 -8.90 -15.59
N ASP A 188 3.06 -9.21 -16.39
CA ASP A 188 3.12 -10.34 -17.32
C ASP A 188 4.00 -10.01 -18.54
N ASP A 189 4.08 -8.75 -18.95
CA ASP A 189 4.90 -8.30 -20.09
C ASP A 189 6.21 -7.62 -19.67
N GLU A 190 7.27 -7.87 -20.46
CA GLU A 190 8.62 -7.34 -20.17
C GLU A 190 8.73 -5.83 -20.37
N ARG A 191 7.98 -5.23 -21.29
CA ARG A 191 8.03 -3.77 -21.51
C ARG A 191 7.60 -3.00 -20.26
N SER A 192 6.57 -3.48 -19.57
CA SER A 192 6.12 -2.91 -18.31
C SER A 192 7.12 -3.19 -17.17
N ASN A 193 7.78 -4.35 -17.19
CA ASN A 193 8.85 -4.67 -16.23
C ASN A 193 10.09 -3.78 -16.42
N ASP A 194 10.42 -3.40 -17.66
CA ASP A 194 11.54 -2.51 -17.96
C ASP A 194 11.34 -1.12 -17.33
N ILE A 195 10.09 -0.63 -17.26
CA ILE A 195 9.77 0.60 -16.52
C ILE A 195 10.14 0.42 -15.05
N LEU A 196 9.69 -0.65 -14.39
CA LEU A 196 9.97 -0.89 -12.98
C LEU A 196 11.46 -1.07 -12.68
N LYS A 197 12.18 -1.83 -13.52
CA LYS A 197 13.63 -2.05 -13.42
C LYS A 197 14.40 -0.74 -13.58
N GLN A 198 13.98 0.12 -14.51
CA GLN A 198 14.57 1.43 -14.71
C GLN A 198 14.29 2.35 -13.51
N LEU A 199 13.05 2.38 -12.99
CA LEU A 199 12.71 3.13 -11.77
C LEU A 199 13.53 2.67 -10.55
N GLU A 200 13.71 1.36 -10.35
CA GLU A 200 14.57 0.81 -9.30
C GLU A 200 16.01 1.34 -9.42
N LYS A 201 16.60 1.21 -10.61
CA LYS A 201 17.97 1.68 -10.90
C LYS A 201 18.13 3.17 -10.63
N ASP A 202 17.19 3.98 -11.10
CA ASP A 202 17.24 5.43 -10.95
C ASP A 202 17.11 5.82 -9.47
N ILE A 203 16.20 5.18 -8.71
CA ILE A 203 16.03 5.38 -7.27
C ILE A 203 17.26 4.93 -6.45
N ASP A 204 17.93 3.85 -6.86
CA ASP A 204 19.16 3.38 -6.20
C ASP A 204 20.38 4.28 -6.47
N SER A 205 20.42 4.91 -7.64
CA SER A 205 21.49 5.84 -8.01
C SER A 205 21.45 7.16 -7.24
N VAL A 206 20.32 7.49 -6.59
CA VAL A 206 20.09 8.76 -5.89
C VAL A 206 21.13 9.02 -4.81
N ARG A 207 21.73 10.20 -4.86
CA ARG A 207 22.61 10.75 -3.82
C ARG A 207 22.09 12.13 -3.45
N PHE A 208 21.64 12.27 -2.20
CA PHE A 208 21.04 13.49 -1.71
C PHE A 208 22.10 14.42 -1.13
N ASP A 209 22.16 15.65 -1.63
CA ASP A 209 23.08 16.66 -1.16
C ASP A 209 22.67 17.18 0.23
N THR A 210 23.60 17.15 1.18
CA THR A 210 23.46 17.81 2.48
C THR A 210 24.65 18.73 2.74
N PRO A 211 24.56 19.66 3.71
CA PRO A 211 25.72 20.49 4.09
C PRO A 211 26.96 19.68 4.50
N LYS A 212 26.79 18.41 4.88
CA LYS A 212 27.88 17.50 5.27
C LYS A 212 28.33 16.56 4.13
N GLY A 213 27.86 16.81 2.91
CA GLY A 213 28.12 15.98 1.73
C GLY A 213 26.92 15.13 1.31
N LYS A 214 27.15 14.33 0.26
CA LYS A 214 26.14 13.47 -0.36
C LYS A 214 25.85 12.24 0.49
N ILE A 215 24.58 11.91 0.67
CA ILE A 215 24.13 10.73 1.42
C ILE A 215 23.21 9.86 0.57
N GLU A 216 23.13 8.58 0.92
CA GLU A 216 22.08 7.70 0.41
C GLU A 216 20.76 7.97 1.17
N LEU A 217 19.65 8.03 0.43
CA LEU A 217 18.32 8.07 1.02
C LEU A 217 17.75 6.66 1.16
N PRO A 218 17.12 6.34 2.30
CA PRO A 218 16.41 5.08 2.48
C PRO A 218 15.07 5.12 1.73
N VAL A 219 14.30 4.03 1.82
CA VAL A 219 13.08 3.79 1.03
C VAL A 219 13.40 3.70 -0.46
N LYS A 220 13.64 2.47 -0.90
CA LYS A 220 13.94 2.10 -2.28
C LYS A 220 12.76 1.37 -2.92
N LEU A 221 12.75 1.31 -4.25
CA LEU A 221 11.92 0.38 -5.01
C LEU A 221 12.74 -0.88 -5.29
N ARG A 222 12.19 -2.06 -5.01
CA ARG A 222 12.84 -3.34 -5.24
C ARG A 222 11.99 -4.18 -6.18
N PHE A 223 12.51 -4.46 -7.38
CA PHE A 223 11.82 -5.29 -8.35
C PHE A 223 12.01 -6.77 -8.04
N HIS A 224 10.94 -7.55 -8.13
CA HIS A 224 10.94 -8.98 -7.88
C HIS A 224 10.22 -9.73 -9.00
N GLU A 225 10.84 -10.81 -9.45
CA GLU A 225 10.26 -11.71 -10.47
C GLU A 225 9.04 -12.49 -9.94
N SER A 226 9.00 -12.78 -8.64
CA SER A 226 7.88 -13.51 -8.03
C SER A 226 6.69 -12.59 -7.77
N ILE A 227 5.50 -13.00 -8.22
CA ILE A 227 4.22 -12.36 -7.88
C ILE A 227 3.80 -12.60 -6.42
N PHE A 228 4.52 -13.43 -5.68
CA PHE A 228 4.17 -13.76 -4.30
C PHE A 228 4.91 -12.91 -3.27
N VAL A 229 6.03 -12.28 -3.64
CA VAL A 229 6.82 -11.43 -2.74
C VAL A 229 5.97 -10.35 -2.05
N PRO A 230 5.07 -9.63 -2.75
CA PRO A 230 4.20 -8.66 -2.08
C PRO A 230 3.24 -9.27 -1.05
N LEU A 231 2.86 -10.55 -1.20
CA LEU A 231 1.93 -11.23 -0.28
C LEU A 231 2.58 -11.58 1.06
N ALA A 232 3.91 -11.56 1.17
CA ALA A 232 4.63 -11.81 2.43
C ALA A 232 4.14 -10.91 3.58
N LYS A 233 3.65 -9.72 3.25
CA LYS A 233 3.10 -8.77 4.23
C LYS A 233 1.80 -9.24 4.87
N TRP A 234 1.03 -10.14 4.26
CA TRP A 234 -0.22 -10.64 4.83
C TRP A 234 -0.05 -11.24 6.22
N ALA A 235 1.02 -12.01 6.44
CA ALA A 235 1.30 -12.62 7.74
C ALA A 235 1.48 -11.56 8.83
N MET A 236 2.18 -10.46 8.52
CA MET A 236 2.35 -9.31 9.43
C MET A 236 1.02 -8.60 9.70
N LEU A 237 0.18 -8.43 8.67
CA LEU A 237 -1.13 -7.79 8.82
C LEU A 237 -2.04 -8.59 9.74
N MET A 238 -2.06 -9.93 9.61
CA MET A 238 -2.94 -10.79 10.41
C MET A 238 -2.45 -10.96 11.84
N ALA A 239 -1.14 -11.13 12.05
CA ALA A 239 -0.56 -11.29 13.38
C ALA A 239 -0.55 -9.97 14.19
N GLY A 240 -0.43 -8.82 13.52
CA GLY A 240 -0.41 -7.50 14.14
C GLY A 240 -1.61 -6.63 13.79
N ASN A 241 -1.62 -6.04 12.59
CA ASN A 241 -2.51 -4.92 12.25
C ASN A 241 -4.00 -5.17 12.51
N TYR A 242 -4.54 -6.31 12.09
CA TYR A 242 -5.96 -6.62 12.32
C TYR A 242 -6.24 -7.11 13.74
N ARG A 243 -5.22 -7.65 14.43
CA ARG A 243 -5.26 -7.92 15.87
C ARG A 243 -5.17 -6.65 16.72
N CYS A 244 -4.86 -5.48 16.15
CA CYS A 244 -5.03 -4.19 16.82
C CYS A 244 -6.50 -3.85 17.08
N ILE A 245 -7.45 -4.48 16.39
CA ILE A 245 -8.89 -4.23 16.53
C ILE A 245 -9.43 -5.08 17.69
N THR A 246 -9.92 -4.42 18.73
CA THR A 246 -10.60 -5.09 19.86
C THR A 246 -12.11 -4.88 19.75
N ASP A 247 -12.89 -5.55 20.60
CA ASP A 247 -14.34 -5.48 20.53
C ASP A 247 -14.85 -4.06 20.87
N ASP A 248 -14.16 -3.34 21.75
CA ASP A 248 -14.52 -2.05 22.31
C ASP A 248 -13.55 -0.90 21.95
N GLY A 249 -12.39 -1.18 21.35
CA GLY A 249 -11.41 -0.15 21.02
C GLY A 249 -10.31 -0.62 20.07
N MET A 250 -9.09 -0.18 20.38
CA MET A 250 -7.89 -0.56 19.64
C MET A 250 -6.67 -0.62 20.55
N ARG A 251 -5.70 -1.45 20.14
CA ARG A 251 -4.36 -1.54 20.75
C ARG A 251 -3.27 -1.25 19.72
N THR A 252 -2.05 -1.03 20.18
CA THR A 252 -0.88 -0.88 19.31
C THR A 252 -0.54 -2.19 18.60
N ALA A 253 0.22 -2.11 17.51
CA ALA A 253 0.71 -3.32 16.84
C ALA A 253 1.74 -4.08 17.71
N GLN A 254 2.51 -3.38 18.54
CA GLN A 254 3.37 -4.00 19.55
C GLN A 254 2.55 -4.84 20.53
N GLU A 255 1.53 -4.26 21.17
CA GLU A 255 0.65 -4.99 22.11
C GLU A 255 -0.08 -6.14 21.42
N ALA A 256 -0.49 -5.96 20.16
CA ALA A 256 -1.09 -7.04 19.39
C ALA A 256 -0.17 -8.26 19.29
N VAL A 257 1.10 -8.06 18.93
CA VAL A 257 2.07 -9.14 18.77
C VAL A 257 2.53 -9.72 20.12
N TYR A 258 2.79 -8.87 21.12
CA TYR A 258 3.48 -9.29 22.35
C TYR A 258 2.55 -9.68 23.50
N SER A 259 1.25 -9.38 23.44
CA SER A 259 0.29 -9.85 24.45
C SER A 259 0.14 -11.38 24.47
N ASP A 260 0.30 -12.02 23.31
CA ASP A 260 0.40 -13.46 23.16
C ASP A 260 1.27 -13.76 21.94
N LEU A 261 2.55 -14.06 22.20
CA LEU A 261 3.54 -14.27 21.16
C LEU A 261 3.33 -15.58 20.41
N GLU A 262 2.82 -16.61 21.09
CA GLU A 262 2.56 -17.92 20.49
C GLU A 262 1.31 -17.91 19.61
N GLU A 263 0.24 -17.21 20.02
CA GLU A 263 -0.90 -16.95 19.13
C GLU A 263 -0.47 -16.15 17.90
N SER A 264 0.37 -15.13 18.10
CA SER A 264 0.92 -14.31 17.01
C SER A 264 1.72 -15.17 16.03
N ARG A 265 2.58 -16.05 16.55
CA ARG A 265 3.38 -17.00 15.77
C ARG A 265 2.49 -17.98 15.00
N SER A 266 1.45 -18.52 15.64
CA SER A 266 0.50 -19.45 15.02
C SER A 266 -0.22 -18.81 13.83
N VAL A 267 -0.80 -17.61 14.02
CA VAL A 267 -1.48 -16.88 12.94
C VAL A 267 -0.50 -16.52 11.82
N TYR A 268 0.70 -16.05 12.18
CA TYR A 268 1.71 -15.66 11.21
C TYR A 268 2.11 -16.83 10.32
N ASN A 269 2.48 -17.96 10.92
CA ASN A 269 2.92 -19.15 10.19
C ASN A 269 1.78 -19.75 9.35
N PHE A 270 0.54 -19.74 9.87
CA PHE A 270 -0.62 -20.15 9.08
C PHE A 270 -0.78 -19.33 7.80
N VAL A 271 -0.63 -18.01 7.86
CA VAL A 271 -0.73 -17.15 6.67
C VAL A 271 0.46 -17.34 5.74
N VAL A 272 1.64 -17.65 6.28
CA VAL A 272 2.81 -18.06 5.47
C VAL A 272 2.48 -19.34 4.69
N ASP A 273 1.92 -20.35 5.35
CA ASP A 273 1.52 -21.60 4.71
C ASP A 273 0.45 -21.39 3.64
N VAL A 274 -0.50 -20.47 3.86
CA VAL A 274 -1.47 -20.07 2.83
C VAL A 274 -0.75 -19.49 1.61
N CYS A 275 0.22 -18.58 1.79
CA CYS A 275 0.97 -18.01 0.68
C CYS A 275 1.78 -19.07 -0.08
N VAL A 276 2.43 -20.00 0.64
CA VAL A 276 3.16 -21.12 0.04
C VAL A 276 2.20 -22.03 -0.75
N LYS A 277 1.01 -22.29 -0.21
CA LYS A 277 -0.03 -23.09 -0.89
C LYS A 277 -0.56 -22.42 -2.17
N LEU A 278 -0.47 -21.09 -2.28
CA LEU A 278 -0.78 -20.34 -3.51
C LEU A 278 0.34 -20.40 -4.56
N GLY A 279 1.56 -20.79 -4.17
CA GLY A 279 2.71 -20.86 -5.05
C GLY A 279 3.91 -20.01 -4.63
N ALA A 280 3.85 -19.31 -3.49
CA ALA A 280 5.01 -18.59 -2.98
C ALA A 280 6.17 -19.55 -2.67
N ALA A 281 7.38 -19.17 -3.05
CA ALA A 281 8.55 -19.87 -2.52
C ALA A 281 8.69 -19.56 -1.03
N PRO A 282 9.11 -20.51 -0.17
CA PRO A 282 9.36 -20.22 1.25
C PRO A 282 10.34 -19.05 1.47
N GLY A 283 11.28 -18.85 0.54
CA GLY A 283 12.24 -17.73 0.56
C GLY A 283 11.65 -16.36 0.21
N ASP A 284 10.45 -16.31 -0.40
CA ASP A 284 9.72 -15.05 -0.62
C ASP A 284 9.11 -14.52 0.69
N MET A 285 8.95 -15.41 1.68
CA MET A 285 8.31 -15.12 2.96
C MET A 285 9.32 -14.65 4.00
N VAL A 286 8.84 -13.93 5.02
CA VAL A 286 9.67 -13.43 6.11
C VAL A 286 9.49 -14.34 7.33
N PRO A 287 10.57 -14.77 8.01
CA PRO A 287 10.43 -15.50 9.27
C PRO A 287 9.75 -14.69 10.37
N PHE A 288 8.94 -15.34 11.20
CA PHE A 288 8.22 -14.68 12.29
C PHE A 288 9.15 -13.93 13.24
N GLU A 289 10.34 -14.46 13.55
CA GLU A 289 11.30 -13.83 14.46
C GLU A 289 11.74 -12.45 13.97
N LYS A 290 11.91 -12.28 12.65
CA LYS A 290 12.24 -10.99 12.06
C LYS A 290 11.08 -10.01 12.22
N TYR A 291 9.84 -10.49 12.07
CA TYR A 291 8.66 -9.67 12.27
C TYR A 291 8.47 -9.30 13.75
N ALA A 292 8.58 -10.26 14.67
CA ALA A 292 8.46 -10.02 16.11
C ALA A 292 9.47 -8.97 16.58
N ALA A 293 10.76 -9.11 16.23
CA ALA A 293 11.77 -8.11 16.57
C ALA A 293 11.44 -6.70 16.01
N ALA A 294 10.91 -6.62 14.79
CA ALA A 294 10.46 -5.34 14.24
C ALA A 294 9.23 -4.78 14.99
N ALA A 295 8.34 -5.66 15.47
CA ALA A 295 7.11 -5.31 16.17
C ALA A 295 7.35 -4.58 17.50
N GLU A 296 8.51 -4.73 18.14
CA GLU A 296 8.88 -3.99 19.36
C GLU A 296 8.83 -2.47 19.18
N SER A 297 9.09 -2.00 17.96
CA SER A 297 9.09 -0.57 17.64
C SER A 297 7.72 -0.03 17.20
N LEU A 298 6.69 -0.88 17.14
CA LEU A 298 5.38 -0.55 16.57
C LEU A 298 4.40 0.00 17.61
N SER A 299 4.74 1.17 18.16
CA SER A 299 4.03 1.85 19.25
C SER A 299 2.70 2.52 18.86
N ARG A 300 2.20 2.31 17.64
CA ARG A 300 0.96 2.93 17.16
C ARG A 300 -0.07 1.88 16.78
N PRO A 301 -1.37 2.14 16.98
CA PRO A 301 -2.43 1.32 16.38
C PRO A 301 -2.34 1.37 14.85
N ALA A 302 -2.62 0.24 14.21
CA ALA A 302 -2.64 0.13 12.76
C ALA A 302 -3.74 1.01 12.13
N SER A 303 -3.56 1.36 10.85
CA SER A 303 -4.49 2.22 10.09
C SER A 303 -5.93 1.71 10.10
N ALA A 304 -6.13 0.41 9.91
CA ALA A 304 -7.45 -0.24 9.96
C ALA A 304 -8.14 -0.06 11.32
N ALA A 305 -7.40 -0.28 12.42
CA ALA A 305 -7.93 -0.11 13.77
C ALA A 305 -8.30 1.33 14.07
N ARG A 306 -7.44 2.29 13.71
CA ARG A 306 -7.75 3.73 13.85
C ARG A 306 -8.97 4.14 13.05
N ALA A 307 -9.08 3.69 11.80
CA ALA A 307 -10.20 4.02 10.93
C ALA A 307 -11.52 3.50 11.52
N ILE A 308 -11.57 2.23 11.93
CA ILE A 308 -12.76 1.64 12.57
C ILE A 308 -13.10 2.37 13.88
N ASN A 309 -12.10 2.68 14.72
CA ASN A 309 -12.35 3.38 15.98
C ASN A 309 -12.87 4.80 15.77
N ASN A 310 -12.51 5.45 14.66
CA ASN A 310 -13.00 6.77 14.27
C ASN A 310 -14.32 6.71 13.47
N GLY A 311 -15.02 5.58 13.46
CA GLY A 311 -16.34 5.46 12.84
C GLY A 311 -16.32 5.21 11.33
N ALA A 312 -15.19 4.83 10.73
CA ALA A 312 -15.15 4.53 9.29
C ALA A 312 -16.12 3.37 8.96
N PRO A 313 -17.00 3.53 7.96
CA PRO A 313 -17.98 2.51 7.59
C PRO A 313 -17.36 1.37 6.76
N ASN A 314 -16.20 1.63 6.15
CA ASN A 314 -15.45 0.69 5.31
C ASN A 314 -13.95 0.88 5.55
N ILE A 315 -13.20 -0.19 5.44
CA ILE A 315 -11.73 -0.23 5.43
C ILE A 315 -11.27 -1.27 4.40
N GLU A 316 -9.97 -1.33 4.09
CA GLU A 316 -9.40 -2.49 3.42
C GLU A 316 -9.62 -3.75 4.26
N ARG A 317 -10.11 -4.84 3.64
CA ARG A 317 -10.41 -6.11 4.31
C ARG A 317 -9.43 -7.22 3.94
N ALA A 318 -8.13 -6.96 4.10
CA ALA A 318 -7.11 -7.97 3.88
C ALA A 318 -7.30 -9.18 4.82
N ASP A 319 -7.91 -9.00 5.99
CA ASP A 319 -8.36 -10.08 6.88
C ASP A 319 -9.34 -11.02 6.20
N LYS A 320 -10.40 -10.45 5.60
CA LYS A 320 -11.43 -11.21 4.89
C LYS A 320 -10.84 -11.87 3.65
N LEU A 321 -9.98 -11.16 2.92
CA LEU A 321 -9.32 -11.68 1.73
C LEU A 321 -8.46 -12.91 2.05
N VAL A 322 -7.58 -12.82 3.05
CA VAL A 322 -6.72 -13.94 3.47
C VAL A 322 -7.57 -15.12 3.95
N GLN A 323 -8.64 -14.87 4.72
CA GLN A 323 -9.56 -15.92 5.16
C GLN A 323 -10.24 -16.64 3.99
N LEU A 324 -10.75 -15.89 3.00
CA LEU A 324 -11.42 -16.47 1.83
C LEU A 324 -10.44 -17.28 0.98
N VAL A 325 -9.21 -16.78 0.79
CA VAL A 325 -8.15 -17.51 0.09
C VAL A 325 -7.75 -18.78 0.84
N ALA A 326 -7.62 -18.74 2.17
CA ALA A 326 -7.34 -19.92 2.98
C ALA A 326 -8.45 -20.98 2.81
N LYS A 327 -9.72 -20.56 2.86
CA LYS A 327 -10.88 -21.44 2.69
C LYS A 327 -10.93 -22.07 1.29
N ASP A 328 -10.59 -21.33 0.23
CA ASP A 328 -10.44 -21.88 -1.14
C ASP A 328 -9.39 -23.01 -1.20
N LYS A 329 -8.36 -22.94 -0.33
CA LYS A 329 -7.33 -23.97 -0.19
C LYS A 329 -7.63 -25.04 0.87
N GLY A 330 -8.84 -25.06 1.42
CA GLY A 330 -9.25 -26.01 2.47
C GLY A 330 -8.55 -25.78 3.80
N MET A 331 -8.04 -24.56 4.05
CA MET A 331 -7.32 -24.17 5.25
C MET A 331 -8.20 -23.29 6.14
N ILE A 332 -8.12 -23.51 7.46
CA ILE A 332 -8.84 -22.73 8.46
C ILE A 332 -7.93 -22.42 9.65
N HIS A 333 -8.16 -21.28 10.30
CA HIS A 333 -7.47 -20.93 11.54
C HIS A 333 -8.44 -20.17 12.45
N PRO A 334 -8.75 -20.69 13.66
CA PRO A 334 -9.81 -20.14 14.50
C PRO A 334 -9.58 -18.68 14.89
N VAL A 335 -8.32 -18.28 15.11
CA VAL A 335 -7.98 -16.88 15.43
C VAL A 335 -8.23 -15.96 14.23
N LEU A 336 -7.92 -16.38 13.01
CA LEU A 336 -8.20 -15.57 11.81
C LEU A 336 -9.71 -15.42 11.61
N ASP A 337 -10.47 -16.50 11.81
CA ASP A 337 -11.92 -16.46 11.74
C ASP A 337 -12.53 -15.51 12.79
N ALA A 338 -11.99 -15.52 14.01
CA ALA A 338 -12.39 -14.62 15.08
C ALA A 338 -12.06 -13.15 14.77
N ILE A 339 -10.87 -12.87 14.20
CA ILE A 339 -10.47 -11.53 13.72
C ILE A 339 -11.50 -11.04 12.70
N VAL A 340 -11.76 -11.81 11.65
CA VAL A 340 -12.70 -11.42 10.60
C VAL A 340 -14.09 -11.14 11.16
N ALA A 341 -14.61 -12.02 12.04
CA ALA A 341 -15.91 -11.84 12.65
C ALA A 341 -15.97 -10.56 13.50
N ARG A 342 -14.90 -10.22 14.22
CA ARG A 342 -14.81 -8.96 14.98
C ARG A 342 -14.82 -7.75 14.05
N VAL A 343 -14.04 -7.76 12.99
CA VAL A 343 -13.98 -6.67 12.01
C VAL A 343 -15.34 -6.47 11.35
N ASP A 344 -16.02 -7.55 10.96
CA ASP A 344 -17.39 -7.51 10.42
C ASP A 344 -18.36 -6.82 11.39
N ARG A 345 -18.39 -7.23 12.67
CA ARG A 345 -19.25 -6.61 13.70
C ARG A 345 -18.96 -5.12 13.90
N ARG A 346 -17.69 -4.74 14.00
CA ARG A 346 -17.29 -3.34 14.21
C ARG A 346 -17.70 -2.44 13.03
N LEU A 347 -17.53 -2.92 11.81
CA LEU A 347 -17.94 -2.18 10.61
C LEU A 347 -19.46 -2.07 10.49
N GLU A 348 -20.20 -3.13 10.82
CA GLU A 348 -21.65 -3.08 10.87
C GLU A 348 -22.15 -2.04 11.88
N ALA A 349 -21.56 -1.98 13.07
CA ALA A 349 -21.88 -0.97 14.08
C ALA A 349 -21.63 0.46 13.56
N ASN A 350 -20.48 0.71 12.93
CA ASN A 350 -20.16 2.01 12.33
C ASN A 350 -21.14 2.40 11.22
N ARG A 351 -21.55 1.45 10.37
CA ARG A 351 -22.54 1.68 9.30
C ARG A 351 -23.92 2.03 9.89
N LYS A 352 -24.36 1.32 10.93
CA LYS A 352 -25.62 1.63 11.63
C LYS A 352 -25.58 3.02 12.26
N ALA A 353 -24.50 3.36 12.96
CA ALA A 353 -24.32 4.68 13.56
C ALA A 353 -24.35 5.80 12.51
N LYS A 354 -23.66 5.61 11.38
CA LYS A 354 -23.65 6.58 10.27
C LYS A 354 -25.02 6.73 9.60
N ALA A 355 -25.82 5.67 9.52
CA ALA A 355 -27.16 5.74 8.95
C ALA A 355 -28.18 6.42 9.89
N ALA A 356 -27.89 6.49 11.18
CA ALA A 356 -28.74 7.13 12.20
C ALA A 356 -28.39 8.61 12.44
N ALA A 357 -27.24 9.08 11.93
CA ALA A 357 -26.78 10.46 11.99
C ALA A 357 -27.16 11.20 10.70
#